data_AF-A0A1F4NWJ3-F1
#
_entry.id   AF-A0A1F4NWJ3-F1
#
_cell.length_a   1.000
_cell.length_b   1.000
_cell.length_c   1.000
_cell.angle_alpha   90.00
_cell.angle_beta   90.00
_cell.angle_gamma   90.00
#
_symmetry.space_group_name_H-M   'P 1'
#
loop_
_entity.id
_entity.type
_entity.pdbx_description
1 polymer ?
#
loop_
_entity_poly.entity_id
_entity_poly.type
_entity_poly.pdbx_seq_one_letter_code
_entity_poly.pdbx_strand_id
1 'polypeptide(L)'
;MFDQSGQWIHLETFDEFDNGLSALIDLWSSTSKTVTKTVKAAALAHFKEDLEAAILQWVDNRAKSKKYAAIAKELAEFEDALNEGSDLAVVADSDAPAASARANKKA
;
A
#
# COMPACT_ATOMS: atom_id res chain seq x y z
N MET A 1 -1.15 12.67 -1.56
CA MET A 1 -0.83 12.24 -0.17
C MET A 1 -1.86 12.80 0.81
N PHE A 2 -2.13 12.14 1.94
CA PHE A 2 -3.13 12.66 2.89
C PHE A 2 -2.62 13.89 3.65
N ASP A 3 -3.43 14.94 3.70
CA ASP A 3 -3.19 16.11 4.56
C ASP A 3 -3.53 15.80 6.04
N GLN A 4 -3.37 16.80 6.91
CA GLN A 4 -3.72 16.69 8.32
C GLN A 4 -5.22 16.45 8.57
N SER A 5 -6.06 16.75 7.58
CA SER A 5 -7.50 16.52 7.59
C SER A 5 -7.88 15.11 7.11
N GLY A 6 -6.91 14.34 6.60
CA GLY A 6 -7.16 13.05 5.96
C GLY A 6 -7.71 13.15 4.54
N GLN A 7 -7.58 14.32 3.90
CA GLN A 7 -7.95 14.52 2.49
C GLN A 7 -6.76 14.25 1.58
N TRP A 8 -7.00 13.60 0.44
CA TRP A 8 -5.97 13.40 -0.57
C TRP A 8 -5.58 14.74 -1.22
N ILE A 9 -4.28 15.06 -1.16
CA ILE A 9 -3.64 16.13 -1.92
C ILE A 9 -3.18 15.54 -3.25
N HIS A 10 -3.66 16.15 -4.34
CA HIS A 10 -3.27 15.83 -5.71
C HIS A 10 -1.76 16.04 -5.89
N LEU A 11 -1.10 15.06 -6.52
CA LEU A 11 0.34 15.10 -6.79
C LEU A 11 0.59 15.54 -8.23
N GLU A 12 1.48 16.51 -8.45
CA GLU A 12 1.77 17.04 -9.79
C GLU A 12 3.25 16.93 -10.15
N THR A 13 4.13 17.19 -9.18
CA THR A 13 5.57 17.24 -9.37
C THR A 13 6.26 15.92 -9.06
N PHE A 14 7.40 15.64 -9.72
CA PHE A 14 8.16 14.42 -9.47
C PHE A 14 8.50 14.22 -7.98
N ASP A 15 8.92 15.27 -7.27
CA ASP A 15 9.27 15.18 -5.86
C ASP A 15 8.03 14.86 -5.00
N GLU A 16 6.84 15.33 -5.37
CA GLU A 16 5.59 14.96 -4.70
C GLU A 16 5.23 13.50 -4.93
N PHE A 17 5.50 12.95 -6.12
CA PHE A 17 5.31 11.52 -6.38
C PHE A 17 6.33 10.64 -5.65
N ASP A 18 7.60 11.05 -5.59
CA ASP A 18 8.67 10.34 -4.87
C ASP A 18 8.38 10.29 -3.35
N ASN A 19 8.06 11.45 -2.76
CA ASN A 19 7.64 11.53 -1.37
C ASN A 19 6.30 10.82 -1.13
N GLY A 20 5.38 10.92 -2.09
CA GLY A 20 4.07 10.26 -2.04
C GLY A 20 4.17 8.74 -2.03
N LEU A 21 5.09 8.17 -2.81
CA LEU A 21 5.35 6.73 -2.83
C LEU A 21 5.96 6.26 -1.51
N SER A 22 6.92 7.01 -0.97
CA SER A 22 7.49 6.75 0.36
C SER A 22 6.40 6.77 1.44
N ALA A 23 5.52 7.79 1.42
CA ALA A 23 4.40 7.88 2.34
C ALA A 23 3.39 6.73 2.16
N LEU A 24 3.21 6.22 0.94
CA LEU A 24 2.37 5.06 0.65
C LEU A 24 2.96 3.79 1.29
N ILE A 25 4.26 3.57 1.15
CA ILE A 25 4.96 2.45 1.78
C ILE A 25 4.83 2.53 3.30
N ASP A 26 5.12 3.69 3.89
CA ASP A 26 4.99 3.92 5.34
C ASP A 26 3.56 3.67 5.83
N LEU A 27 2.55 4.10 5.06
CA LEU A 27 1.14 3.88 5.38
C LEU A 27 0.81 2.37 5.42
N TRP A 28 1.36 1.57 4.50
CA TRP A 28 1.14 0.12 4.50
C TRP A 28 1.90 -0.61 5.58
N SER A 29 3.12 -0.18 5.88
CA SER A 29 3.94 -0.69 6.99
C SER A 29 3.42 -0.25 8.36
N SER A 30 2.56 0.76 8.42
CA SER A 30 1.97 1.24 9.66
C SER A 30 1.08 0.17 10.32
N THR A 31 1.33 -0.05 11.61
CA THR A 31 0.51 -0.88 12.53
C THR A 31 -0.58 -0.06 13.23
N SER A 32 -0.76 1.20 12.84
CA SER A 32 -1.77 2.06 13.46
C SER A 32 -3.18 1.53 13.22
N LYS A 33 -3.96 1.43 14.31
CA LYS A 33 -5.36 0.98 14.28
C LYS A 33 -6.28 1.94 13.51
N THR A 34 -5.87 3.19 13.30
CA THR A 34 -6.65 4.19 12.56
C THR A 34 -6.47 4.05 11.05
N VAL A 35 -5.41 3.39 10.59
CA VAL A 35 -5.13 3.19 9.17
C VAL A 35 -5.79 1.88 8.73
N THR A 36 -7.05 1.99 8.31
CA THR A 36 -7.83 0.84 7.85
C THR A 36 -7.37 0.40 6.47
N LYS A 37 -7.68 -0.85 6.10
CA LYS A 37 -7.45 -1.37 4.74
C LYS A 37 -8.09 -0.49 3.67
N THR A 38 -9.23 0.14 3.97
CA THR A 38 -9.92 1.08 3.08
C THR A 38 -9.12 2.35 2.86
N VAL A 39 -8.54 2.93 3.92
CA VAL A 39 -7.69 4.14 3.81
C VAL A 39 -6.43 3.83 3.01
N LYS A 40 -5.82 2.65 3.24
CA LYS A 40 -4.73 2.14 2.42
C LYS A 40 -5.18 2.07 0.96
N ALA A 41 -6.17 1.24 0.62
CA ALA A 41 -6.64 1.09 -0.77
C ALA A 41 -7.01 2.42 -1.46
N ALA A 42 -7.63 3.37 -0.74
CA ALA A 42 -7.95 4.69 -1.27
C ALA A 42 -6.69 5.50 -1.60
N ALA A 43 -5.66 5.48 -0.74
CA ALA A 43 -4.38 6.14 -1.02
C ALA A 43 -3.70 5.60 -2.28
N LEU A 44 -3.69 4.27 -2.46
CA LEU A 44 -3.11 3.64 -3.65
C LEU A 44 -3.90 4.03 -4.91
N ALA A 45 -5.23 4.01 -4.84
CA ALA A 45 -6.07 4.39 -5.97
C ALA A 45 -5.82 5.85 -6.40
N HIS A 46 -5.81 6.79 -5.46
CA HIS A 46 -5.54 8.19 -5.76
C HIS A 46 -4.12 8.42 -6.28
N PHE A 47 -3.11 7.74 -5.71
CA PHE A 47 -1.74 7.83 -6.20
C PHE A 47 -1.61 7.37 -7.66
N LYS A 48 -2.30 6.27 -8.01
CA LYS A 48 -2.32 5.73 -9.38
C LYS A 48 -3.00 6.70 -10.35
N GLU A 49 -4.14 7.25 -9.96
CA GLU A 49 -4.88 8.22 -10.78
C GLU A 49 -4.04 9.46 -11.09
N ASP A 50 -3.40 10.03 -10.05
CA ASP A 50 -2.51 11.19 -10.21
C ASP A 50 -1.30 10.85 -11.10
N LEU A 51 -0.71 9.67 -10.92
CA LEU A 51 0.46 9.23 -11.68
C LEU A 51 0.14 9.00 -13.16
N GLU A 52 -0.99 8.36 -13.45
CA GLU A 52 -1.48 8.16 -14.82
C GLU A 52 -1.73 9.51 -15.51
N ALA A 53 -2.36 10.46 -14.81
CA ALA A 53 -2.56 11.82 -15.31
C ALA A 53 -1.23 12.52 -15.61
N ALA A 54 -0.25 12.42 -14.71
CA ALA A 54 1.08 13.01 -14.91
C ALA A 54 1.84 12.36 -16.08
N ILE A 55 1.77 11.03 -16.23
CA ILE A 55 2.38 10.33 -17.36
C ILE A 55 1.77 10.81 -18.68
N LEU A 56 0.44 10.94 -18.74
CA LEU A 56 -0.26 11.41 -19.94
C LEU A 56 0.09 12.87 -20.26
N GLN A 57 0.14 13.75 -19.24
CA GLN A 57 0.51 15.15 -19.39
C GLN A 57 1.93 15.31 -19.96
N TRP A 58 2.85 14.44 -19.58
CA TRP A 58 4.26 14.52 -19.98
C TRP A 58 4.67 13.50 -21.03
N VAL A 59 3.73 12.92 -21.79
CA VAL A 59 4.02 11.87 -22.78
C VAL A 59 5.03 12.31 -23.86
N ASP A 60 4.98 13.57 -24.27
CA ASP A 60 5.90 14.12 -25.28
C ASP A 60 7.22 14.65 -24.69
N ASN A 61 7.33 14.73 -23.36
CA ASN A 61 8.54 15.20 -22.69
C ASN A 61 9.38 14.01 -22.21
N ARG A 62 10.24 13.51 -23.09
CA ARG A 62 11.08 12.32 -22.86
C ARG A 62 11.77 12.26 -21.49
N ALA A 63 12.30 13.39 -20.99
CA ALA A 63 12.97 13.43 -19.70
C ALA A 63 11.99 13.23 -18.55
N LYS A 64 10.83 13.91 -18.60
CA LYS A 64 9.78 13.77 -17.59
C LYS A 64 9.09 12.40 -17.70
N SER A 65 8.72 11.92 -18.89
CA SER A 65 8.09 10.60 -19.04
C SER A 65 8.98 9.50 -18.46
N LYS A 66 10.31 9.58 -18.63
CA LYS A 66 11.23 8.61 -18.01
C LYS A 66 11.19 8.64 -16.47
N LYS A 67 11.06 9.82 -15.87
CA LYS A 67 10.95 9.97 -14.41
C LYS A 67 9.64 9.36 -13.89
N TYR A 68 8.50 9.73 -14.46
CA TYR A 68 7.20 9.19 -14.03
C TYR A 68 7.06 7.69 -14.35
N ALA A 69 7.68 7.20 -15.42
CA ALA A 69 7.76 5.76 -15.70
C ALA A 69 8.60 4.99 -14.66
N ALA A 70 9.64 5.62 -14.09
CA ALA A 70 10.40 5.02 -13.00
C ALA A 70 9.54 4.90 -11.72
N ILE A 71 8.81 5.96 -11.37
CA ILE A 71 7.83 5.91 -10.26
C ILE A 71 6.79 4.82 -10.49
N ALA A 72 6.25 4.70 -11.71
CA ALA A 72 5.29 3.64 -12.04
C ALA A 72 5.87 2.23 -11.88
N LYS A 73 7.14 2.04 -12.20
CA LYS A 73 7.85 0.77 -11.99
C LYS A 73 8.00 0.45 -10.50
N GLU A 74 8.43 1.42 -9.69
CA GLU A 74 8.57 1.24 -8.24
C GLU A 74 7.22 0.98 -7.57
N LEU A 75 6.16 1.65 -8.02
CA LEU A 75 4.80 1.38 -7.56
C LEU A 75 4.36 -0.05 -7.88
N ALA A 76 4.67 -0.55 -9.08
CA ALA A 76 4.35 -1.93 -9.45
C ALA A 76 5.11 -2.94 -8.57
N GLU A 77 6.39 -2.71 -8.28
CA GLU A 77 7.18 -3.55 -7.37
C GLU A 77 6.58 -3.55 -5.95
N PHE A 78 6.08 -2.40 -5.49
CA PHE A 78 5.35 -2.30 -4.23
C PHE A 78 4.03 -3.09 -4.26
N GLU A 79 3.21 -2.95 -5.31
CA GLU A 79 1.95 -3.70 -5.45
C GLU A 79 2.19 -5.22 -5.51
N ASP A 80 3.25 -5.68 -6.18
CA ASP A 80 3.64 -7.09 -6.20
C ASP A 80 4.02 -7.59 -4.80
N ALA A 81 4.79 -6.81 -4.03
CA ALA A 81 5.14 -7.14 -2.64
C ALA A 81 3.90 -7.22 -1.72
N LEU A 82 2.88 -6.40 -1.97
CA LEU A 82 1.61 -6.51 -1.25
C LEU A 82 0.89 -7.82 -1.55
N ASN A 83 0.94 -8.28 -2.80
CA ASN A 83 0.31 -9.54 -3.21
C ASN A 83 1.06 -10.75 -2.65
N GLU A 84 2.40 -10.76 -2.70
CA GLU A 84 3.23 -11.83 -2.10
C GLU A 84 3.08 -11.90 -0.56
N GLY A 85 3.04 -10.74 0.12
CA GLY A 85 2.80 -10.68 1.56
C GLY A 85 1.39 -11.12 1.99
N SER A 86 0.42 -11.05 1.08
CA SER A 86 -0.95 -11.51 1.30
C SER A 86 -1.08 -13.04 1.20
N ASP A 87 -0.26 -13.68 0.37
CA ASP A 87 -0.26 -15.13 0.18
C ASP A 87 0.33 -15.87 1.40
N LEU A 88 1.34 -15.28 2.06
CA LEU A 88 1.96 -15.85 3.27
C LEU A 88 1.07 -15.80 4.53
N ALA A 89 0.04 -14.95 4.55
CA ALA A 89 -0.86 -14.83 5.72
C ALA A 89 -1.91 -15.95 5.79
N VAL A 90 -2.15 -16.69 4.70
CA VAL A 90 -3.14 -17.79 4.66
C VAL A 90 -2.63 -19.07 5.32
N VAL A 91 -1.32 -19.26 5.46
CA VAL A 91 -0.73 -20.51 5.97
C VAL A 91 -0.41 -20.51 7.47
N ALA A 92 -0.59 -19.39 8.18
CA ALA A 92 -0.19 -19.25 9.58
C ALA A 92 -1.33 -19.47 10.63
N ASP A 93 -2.57 -19.76 10.19
CA ASP A 93 -3.71 -20.03 11.10
C ASP A 93 -4.23 -21.47 10.95
N SER A 94 -3.33 -22.45 10.85
CA SER A 94 -3.69 -23.87 10.86
C SER A 94 -2.58 -24.73 11.45
N ASP A 95 -2.04 -24.38 12.62
CA ASP A 95 -1.50 -25.39 13.54
C ASP A 95 -1.39 -24.86 14.97
N ALA A 96 -2.52 -24.84 15.68
CA ALA A 96 -2.51 -24.81 17.14
C ALA A 96 -2.90 -26.22 17.63
N PRO A 97 -2.04 -26.92 18.40
CA PRO A 97 -2.37 -28.25 18.90
C PRO A 97 -3.44 -28.14 19.99
N ALA A 98 -4.62 -28.66 19.71
CA ALA A 98 -5.69 -28.81 20.70
C ALA A 98 -5.33 -29.92 21.71
N ALA A 99 -4.43 -29.62 22.66
CA ALA A 99 -4.31 -30.40 23.88
C ALA A 99 -5.51 -30.10 24.79
N SER A 100 -6.58 -30.87 24.61
CA SER A 100 -7.77 -30.83 25.47
C SER A 100 -7.41 -31.30 26.89
N ALA A 101 -7.29 -30.36 27.82
CA ALA A 101 -7.35 -30.63 29.24
C ALA A 101 -8.82 -30.75 29.68
N ARG A 102 -9.22 -31.91 30.22
CA ARG A 102 -10.34 -31.94 31.18
C ARG A 102 -10.18 -33.05 32.21
N ALA A 103 -9.74 -32.65 33.39
CA ALA A 103 -9.81 -33.43 34.61
C ALA A 103 -11.22 -33.39 35.22
N ASN A 104 -11.59 -34.51 35.85
CA ASN A 104 -12.59 -34.74 36.90
C ASN A 104 -14.07 -34.44 36.69
N LYS A 105 -14.90 -35.50 36.82
CA LYS A 105 -16.08 -35.47 37.69
C LYS A 105 -16.37 -36.86 38.28
N LYS A 106 -16.47 -36.92 39.62
CA LYS A 106 -16.91 -38.09 40.40
C LYS A 106 -18.42 -38.32 40.22
N ALA A 107 -18.83 -39.59 40.18
CA ALA A 107 -20.03 -40.15 40.78
C ALA A 107 -19.77 -41.64 41.05
#